data_AF-A0AAU8CS75-F1
#
_entry.id   AF-A0AAU8CS75-F1
#
_cell.length_a   1.000
_cell.length_b   1.000
_cell.length_c   1.000
_cell.angle_alpha   90.00
_cell.angle_beta   90.00
_cell.angle_gamma   90.00
#
_symmetry.space_group_name_H-M   'P 1'
#
loop_
_entity.id
_entity.type
_entity.pdbx_description
1 polymer ?
#
loop_
_entity_poly.entity_id
_entity_poly.type
_entity_poly.pdbx_seq_one_letter_code
_entity_poly.pdbx_strand_id
1 'polypeptide(L)'
;MYRVMAGAVIACLLAAGAGYWFLTRNQETTDDAFIEANVVQIAPRIAGTVRTIHIDDNQKVASGDLLVELDPGDYESALAQAQGGARG
;
A
#
# COMPACT_ATOMS: atom_id res chain seq x y z
N MET A 1 17.53 -39.15 -52.70
CA MET A 1 16.86 -39.35 -51.39
C MET A 1 17.35 -38.36 -50.33
N TYR A 2 18.63 -38.39 -49.94
CA TYR A 2 19.17 -37.62 -48.81
C TYR A 2 19.00 -36.09 -48.91
N ARG A 3 19.17 -35.50 -50.12
CA ARG A 3 19.01 -34.04 -50.34
C ARG A 3 17.58 -33.54 -50.09
N VAL A 4 16.57 -34.36 -50.40
CA VAL A 4 15.15 -34.02 -50.19
C VAL A 4 14.81 -34.13 -48.70
N MET A 5 15.32 -35.16 -48.03
CA MET A 5 15.16 -35.34 -46.59
C MET A 5 15.83 -34.20 -45.81
N ALA A 6 17.05 -33.81 -46.20
CA ALA A 6 17.75 -32.67 -45.62
C ALA A 6 16.98 -31.36 -45.82
N GLY A 7 16.42 -31.13 -47.02
CA GLY A 7 15.58 -29.96 -47.30
C GLY A 7 14.31 -29.91 -46.45
N ALA A 8 13.64 -31.05 -46.26
CA ALA A 8 12.44 -31.15 -45.44
C ALA A 8 12.72 -30.87 -43.96
N VAL A 9 13.84 -31.38 -43.43
CA VAL A 9 14.27 -31.10 -42.05
C VAL A 9 14.55 -29.62 -41.84
N ILE A 10 15.27 -28.98 -42.77
CA ILE A 10 15.56 -27.55 -42.72
C ILE A 10 14.26 -26.72 -42.77
N ALA A 11 13.33 -27.08 -43.65
CA ALA A 11 12.03 -26.41 -43.75
C ALA A 11 11.21 -26.52 -42.46
N CYS A 12 11.18 -27.70 -41.83
CA CYS A 12 10.51 -27.90 -40.55
C CYS A 12 11.13 -27.07 -39.42
N LEU A 13 12.46 -27.00 -39.35
CA LEU A 13 13.16 -26.19 -38.35
C LEU A 13 12.88 -24.70 -38.51
N LEU A 14 12.86 -24.20 -39.76
CA LEU A 14 12.50 -22.82 -40.06
C LEU A 14 11.05 -22.50 -39.68
N ALA A 15 10.12 -23.40 -39.98
CA ALA A 15 8.71 -23.23 -39.62
C ALA A 15 8.50 -23.22 -38.10
N ALA A 16 9.15 -24.14 -37.38
CA ALA A 16 9.09 -24.20 -35.91
C ALA A 16 9.69 -22.94 -35.26
N GLY A 17 10.86 -22.49 -35.75
CA GLY A 17 11.51 -21.28 -35.26
C GLY A 17 10.68 -20.01 -35.52
N ALA A 18 10.10 -19.90 -36.72
CA ALA A 18 9.20 -18.79 -37.06
C ALA A 18 7.93 -18.80 -36.22
N GLY A 19 7.33 -19.96 -35.98
CA GLY A 19 6.17 -20.11 -35.11
C GLY A 19 6.47 -19.72 -33.66
N TYR A 20 7.60 -20.19 -33.12
CA TYR A 20 8.03 -19.83 -31.76
C TYR A 20 8.23 -18.31 -31.62
N TRP A 21 8.94 -17.69 -32.57
CA TRP A 21 9.16 -16.25 -32.56
C TRP A 21 7.85 -15.47 -32.65
N PHE A 22 6.92 -15.88 -33.52
CA PHE A 22 5.63 -15.21 -33.67
C PHE A 22 4.76 -15.29 -32.40
N LEU A 23 4.87 -16.38 -31.64
CA LEU A 23 4.10 -16.59 -30.40
C LEU A 23 4.69 -15.91 -29.17
N THR A 24 6.00 -15.64 -29.17
CA THR A 24 6.71 -15.08 -28.01
C THR A 24 7.15 -13.63 -28.19
N ARG A 25 7.17 -13.10 -29.42
CA ARG A 25 7.63 -11.74 -29.76
C ARG A 25 6.89 -10.58 -29.07
N ASN A 26 5.73 -10.84 -28.47
CA ASN A 26 4.87 -9.83 -27.87
C ASN A 26 4.58 -10.09 -26.39
N GLN A 27 5.33 -11.01 -25.77
CA GLN A 27 5.24 -11.26 -24.33
C GLN A 27 6.23 -10.36 -23.61
N GLU A 28 5.72 -9.24 -23.12
CA GLU A 28 6.43 -8.34 -22.20
C GLU A 28 5.88 -8.65 -20.79
N THR A 29 6.69 -9.32 -19.96
CA THR A 29 6.36 -9.51 -18.55
C THR A 29 7.04 -8.39 -17.78
N THR A 30 6.25 -7.47 -17.22
CA THR A 30 6.74 -6.45 -16.29
C THR A 30 6.30 -6.83 -14.88
N ASP A 31 7.25 -6.87 -13.95
CA ASP A 31 7.03 -7.17 -12.53
C ASP A 31 6.90 -5.88 -11.69
N ASP A 32 6.88 -4.71 -12.33
CA ASP A 32 7.00 -3.41 -11.67
C ASP A 32 5.63 -2.80 -11.35
N ALA A 33 4.84 -3.49 -10.54
CA ALA A 33 3.62 -2.93 -9.97
C ALA A 33 3.93 -2.27 -8.61
N PHE A 34 4.33 -1.00 -8.61
CA PHE A 34 4.43 -0.18 -7.40
C PHE A 34 3.12 0.55 -7.14
N ILE A 35 2.54 0.36 -5.95
CA ILE A 35 1.37 1.13 -5.51
C ILE A 35 1.88 2.41 -4.84
N GLU A 36 1.63 3.56 -5.45
CA GLU A 36 1.88 4.86 -4.82
C GLU A 36 0.78 5.12 -3.77
N ALA A 37 1.17 5.17 -2.50
CA ALA A 37 0.28 5.47 -1.39
C ALA A 37 0.78 6.72 -0.67
N ASN A 38 -0.12 7.67 -0.45
CA ASN A 38 0.16 8.84 0.39
C ASN A 38 0.04 8.42 1.86
N VAL A 39 1.17 8.28 2.55
CA VAL A 39 1.21 7.95 3.97
C VAL A 39 1.42 9.24 4.77
N VAL A 40 0.46 9.57 5.64
CA VAL A 40 0.55 10.74 6.53
C VAL A 40 0.52 10.24 7.98
N GLN A 41 1.48 10.69 8.78
CA GLN A 41 1.51 10.37 10.20
C GLN A 41 0.57 11.30 10.97
N ILE A 42 -0.34 10.72 11.75
CA ILE A 42 -1.27 11.44 12.63
C ILE A 42 -0.71 11.37 14.05
N ALA A 43 -0.54 12.52 14.70
CA ALA A 43 -0.08 12.61 16.08
C ALA A 43 -0.96 13.58 16.87
N PRO A 44 -1.19 13.32 18.17
CA PRO A 44 -1.92 14.26 19.02
C PRO A 44 -1.12 15.54 19.20
N ARG A 45 -1.82 16.68 19.34
CA ARG A 45 -1.19 17.98 19.60
C ARG A 45 -0.66 18.13 21.03
N ILE A 46 -1.12 17.26 21.92
CA ILE A 46 -0.84 17.26 23.35
C ILE A 46 -0.34 15.88 23.76
N ALA A 47 0.52 15.85 24.79
CA ALA A 47 0.95 14.59 25.40
C ALA A 47 -0.16 14.08 26.33
N GLY A 48 -0.50 12.80 26.24
CA GLY A 48 -1.54 12.21 27.08
C GLY A 48 -1.57 10.70 26.95
N THR A 49 -2.17 10.02 27.92
CA THR A 49 -2.33 8.56 27.90
C THR A 49 -3.48 8.19 26.97
N VAL A 50 -3.27 7.19 26.10
CA VAL A 50 -4.34 6.66 25.25
C VAL A 50 -5.36 5.92 26.10
N ARG A 51 -6.61 6.35 26.03
CA ARG A 51 -7.75 5.71 26.71
C ARG A 51 -8.36 4.61 25.85
N THR A 52 -8.59 4.89 24.56
CA THR A 52 -9.24 3.95 23.63
C THR A 52 -8.79 4.22 22.20
N ILE A 53 -8.65 3.15 21.42
CA ILE A 53 -8.38 3.19 19.98
C ILE A 53 -9.67 2.74 19.27
N HIS A 54 -10.14 3.54 18.32
CA HIS A 54 -11.41 3.32 17.61
C HIS A 54 -11.22 2.80 16.19
N ILE A 55 -10.01 2.38 15.84
CA ILE A 55 -9.65 1.91 14.52
C ILE A 55 -8.94 0.55 14.56
N ASP A 56 -9.13 -0.21 13.48
CA ASP A 56 -8.43 -1.46 13.18
C ASP A 56 -7.49 -1.31 11.97
N ASP A 57 -6.62 -2.30 11.79
CA ASP A 57 -5.65 -2.32 10.70
C ASP A 57 -6.33 -2.29 9.32
N ASN A 58 -5.82 -1.44 8.42
CA ASN A 58 -6.31 -1.23 7.06
C ASN A 58 -7.79 -0.78 6.98
N GLN A 59 -8.35 -0.27 8.07
CA GLN A 59 -9.70 0.27 8.07
C GLN A 59 -9.78 1.57 7.28
N LYS A 60 -10.83 1.70 6.47
CA LYS A 60 -11.13 2.95 5.77
C LYS A 60 -11.76 3.95 6.75
N VAL A 61 -11.14 5.12 6.87
CA VAL A 61 -11.60 6.24 7.71
C VAL A 61 -11.89 7.48 6.88
N ALA A 62 -12.81 8.32 7.34
CA ALA A 62 -13.17 9.60 6.77
C ALA A 62 -12.63 10.77 7.61
N SER A 63 -12.66 11.97 7.02
CA SER A 63 -12.27 13.18 7.75
C SER A 63 -13.27 13.47 8.88
N GLY A 64 -12.75 13.69 10.09
CA GLY A 64 -13.56 13.95 11.28
C GLY A 64 -13.83 12.70 12.13
N ASP A 65 -13.45 11.52 11.67
CA ASP A 65 -13.60 10.30 12.46
C ASP A 65 -12.69 10.33 13.70
N LEU A 66 -13.25 9.89 14.83
CA LEU A 66 -12.49 9.71 16.06
C LEU A 66 -11.60 8.47 15.92
N LEU A 67 -10.30 8.67 15.90
CA LEU A 67 -9.32 7.58 15.75
C LEU A 67 -8.83 7.07 17.11
N VAL A 68 -8.50 8.00 18.01
CA VAL A 68 -7.89 7.71 19.32
C VAL A 68 -8.45 8.71 20.34
N GLU A 69 -8.89 8.20 21.48
CA GLU A 69 -9.29 9.00 22.64
C GLU A 69 -8.14 9.05 23.65
N LEU A 70 -7.78 10.26 24.12
CA LEU A 70 -6.81 10.47 25.20
C LEU A 70 -7.54 10.67 26.53
N ASP A 71 -6.93 10.22 27.62
CA ASP A 71 -7.45 10.43 28.98
C ASP A 71 -7.39 11.93 29.36
N PRO A 72 -8.52 12.59 29.68
CA PRO A 72 -8.55 14.00 30.00
C PRO A 72 -8.18 14.32 31.45
N GLY A 73 -8.01 13.34 32.35
CA GLY A 73 -7.94 13.55 33.79
C GLY A 73 -6.90 14.59 34.27
N ASP A 74 -5.71 14.56 33.69
CA ASP A 74 -4.64 15.54 34.01
C ASP A 74 -5.01 16.95 33.54
N TYR A 75 -5.65 17.07 32.38
CA TYR A 75 -6.08 18.34 31.80
C TYR A 75 -7.29 18.93 32.51
N GLU A 76 -8.25 18.10 32.93
CA GLU A 76 -9.40 18.53 33.72
C GLU A 76 -8.96 19.07 35.09
N SER A 77 -8.02 18.38 35.74
CA SER A 77 -7.46 18.80 37.03
C SER A 77 -6.71 20.14 36.91
N ALA A 78 -5.88 20.29 35.86
CA ALA A 78 -5.18 21.53 35.59
C ALA A 78 -6.13 22.69 35.26
N LEU A 79 -7.19 22.43 34.50
CA LEU A 79 -8.22 23.42 34.18
C LEU A 79 -8.96 23.88 35.43
N ALA A 80 -9.33 22.95 36.31
CA ALA A 80 -10.01 23.26 37.58
C ALA A 80 -9.12 24.13 38.48
N GLN A 81 -7.82 23.85 38.58
CA GLN A 81 -6.87 24.69 39.31
C GLN A 81 -6.76 26.09 38.70
N ALA A 82 -6.65 26.21 37.38
CA ALA A 82 -6.54 27.49 36.69
C ALA A 82 -7.81 28.35 36.86
N GLN A 83 -9.00 27.75 36.78
CA GLN A 83 -10.28 28.43 36.99
C GLN A 83 -10.50 28.82 38.46
N GLY A 84 -10.04 28.00 39.41
CA GLY A 84 -10.09 28.29 40.85
C GLY A 84 -9.13 29.41 41.26
N GLY A 85 -7.91 29.42 40.71
CA GLY A 85 -6.91 30.45 40.97
C GLY A 85 -7.20 31.81 40.33
N ALA A 86 -7.95 31.84 39.22
CA ALA A 86 -8.37 33.08 38.56
C ALA A 86 -9.51 33.83 39.28
N ARG A 87 -10.07 33.25 40.35
CA ARG A 87 -11.08 33.88 41.21
C ARG A 87 -10.54 34.33 42.58
N GLY A 88 -9.21 34.27 42.78
CA GLY A 88 -8.51 34.78 43.97
C GLY A 88 -7.91 36.16 43.74
#